data_AF-A0A8T7GJH2-F1
#
_entry.id   AF-A0A8T7GJH2-F1
#
_cell.length_a   1.000
_cell.length_b   1.000
_cell.length_c   1.000
_cell.angle_alpha   90.00
_cell.angle_beta   90.00
_cell.angle_gamma   90.00
#
_symmetry.space_group_name_H-M   'P 1'
#
loop_
_entity.id
_entity.type
_entity.pdbx_description
1 polymer ?
#
loop_
_entity_poly.entity_id
_entity_poly.type
_entity_poly.pdbx_seq_one_letter_code
_entity_poly.pdbx_strand_id
1 'polypeptide(L)' 'MKKTGHKMQKFPLCIKESGGMIERGKDKAKFLDQLSTISGEDAAAYTIKLSNETINKIRSFNDIPQTSLS' A
#
# COMPACT_ATOMS: atom_id res chain seq x y z
N MET A 1 25.39 -10.30 -2.55
CA MET A 1 24.08 -10.03 -1.90
C MET A 1 22.98 -10.23 -2.94
N LYS A 2 22.05 -11.16 -2.71
CA LYS A 2 20.92 -11.40 -3.64
C LYS A 2 19.99 -10.18 -3.62
N LYS A 3 19.86 -9.44 -4.73
CA LYS A 3 18.79 -8.46 -4.92
C LYS A 3 17.47 -9.22 -4.87
N THR A 4 16.76 -9.17 -3.75
CA THR A 4 15.37 -9.65 -3.67
C THR A 4 14.56 -8.78 -4.64
N GLY A 5 13.98 -9.41 -5.66
CA GLY A 5 13.54 -8.75 -6.90
C GLY A 5 12.28 -7.89 -6.82
N HIS A 6 11.91 -7.39 -5.64
CA HIS A 6 10.72 -6.56 -5.49
C HIS A 6 11.07 -5.09 -5.70
N LYS A 7 10.67 -4.56 -6.86
CA LYS A 7 10.83 -3.16 -7.20
C LYS A 7 9.92 -2.31 -6.30
N MET A 8 10.50 -1.78 -5.23
CA MET A 8 9.85 -0.75 -4.42
C MET A 8 9.87 0.56 -5.18
N GLN A 9 8.70 1.18 -5.37
CA GLN A 9 8.58 2.51 -6.00
C GLN A 9 8.04 3.47 -4.96
N LYS A 10 8.73 4.59 -4.70
CA LYS A 10 8.23 5.61 -3.77
C LYS A 10 6.90 6.13 -4.31
N PHE A 11 5.86 6.10 -3.46
CA PHE A 11 4.54 6.56 -3.86
C PHE A 11 4.57 8.09 -3.99
N PRO A 12 4.09 8.66 -5.11
CA PRO A 12 4.07 10.10 -5.29
C PRO A 12 2.98 10.70 -4.39
N LEU A 13 3.38 11.26 -3.25
CA LEU A 13 2.49 11.91 -2.28
C LEU A 13 2.00 13.30 -2.74
N CYS A 14 2.57 13.86 -3.81
CA CYS A 14 2.17 15.16 -4.35
C CYS A 14 0.79 15.05 -5.02
N ILE A 15 -0.22 15.72 -4.45
CA ILE A 15 -1.48 15.98 -5.13
C ILE A 15 -1.27 17.21 -6.02
N LYS A 16 -1.48 17.09 -7.34
CA LYS A 16 -1.63 18.27 -8.21
C LYS A 16 -3.11 18.60 -8.26
N GLU A 17 -3.47 19.83 -7.88
CA GLU A 17 -4.86 20.31 -7.92
C GLU A 17 -5.39 20.55 -9.36
N SER A 18 -4.54 20.44 -10.38
CA SER A 18 -4.91 20.79 -11.76
C SER A 18 -5.29 19.58 -12.60
N GLY A 19 -6.58 19.50 -12.97
CA GLY A 19 -7.02 18.83 -14.19
C GLY A 19 -7.75 17.49 -14.03
N GLY A 20 -9.03 17.54 -13.66
CA GLY A 20 -10.06 16.60 -14.12
C GLY A 20 -9.93 15.12 -13.75
N MET A 21 -10.38 14.76 -12.54
CA MET A 21 -11.20 13.57 -12.21
C MET A 21 -11.35 13.54 -10.69
N ILE A 22 -12.43 14.13 -10.20
CA ILE A 22 -12.70 14.37 -8.78
C ILE A 22 -12.59 13.07 -7.94
N GLU A 23 -13.05 11.94 -8.47
CA GLU A 23 -13.03 10.66 -7.75
C GLU A 23 -11.62 10.11 -7.53
N ARG A 24 -10.71 10.23 -8.51
CA ARG A 24 -9.30 9.80 -8.35
C ARG A 24 -8.52 10.70 -7.39
N GLY A 25 -8.93 11.97 -7.30
CA GLY A 25 -8.42 12.92 -6.30
C GLY A 25 -8.86 12.55 -4.88
N LYS A 26 -10.14 12.15 -4.70
CA LYS A 26 -10.72 11.75 -3.41
C LYS A 26 -10.00 10.55 -2.79
N ASP A 27 -9.74 9.49 -3.57
CA ASP A 27 -9.06 8.30 -3.05
C ASP A 27 -7.63 8.61 -2.58
N LYS A 28 -6.90 9.43 -3.34
CA LYS A 28 -5.56 9.89 -2.96
C LYS A 28 -5.59 10.78 -1.72
N ALA A 29 -6.56 11.69 -1.63
CA ALA A 29 -6.73 12.56 -0.47
C ALA A 29 -7.04 11.76 0.79
N LYS A 30 -7.95 10.78 0.72
CA LYS A 30 -8.27 9.88 1.84
C LYS A 30 -7.07 9.06 2.28
N PHE A 31 -6.30 8.53 1.33
CA PHE A 31 -5.08 7.79 1.64
C PHE A 31 -4.01 8.68 2.30
N LEU A 32 -3.85 9.92 1.83
CA LEU A 32 -2.95 10.90 2.43
C LEU A 32 -3.37 11.33 3.84
N ASP A 33 -4.67 11.50 4.06
CA ASP A 33 -5.24 11.79 5.38
C ASP A 33 -4.91 10.66 6.38
N GLN A 34 -5.08 9.40 5.96
CA GLN A 34 -4.67 8.23 6.76
C GLN A 34 -3.16 8.23 7.03
N LEU A 35 -2.33 8.54 6.02
CA LEU A 35 -0.87 8.63 6.19
C LEU A 35 -0.46 9.78 7.13
N SER A 36 -1.22 10.89 7.17
CA SER A 36 -0.92 12.03 8.04
C SER A 36 -0.97 11.68 9.54
N THR A 37 -1.72 10.64 9.90
CA THR A 37 -1.78 10.12 11.28
C THR A 37 -0.52 9.37 11.71
N ILE A 38 0.33 8.98 10.76
CA ILE A 38 1.58 8.27 11.01
C ILE A 38 2.69 9.32 11.20
N SER A 39 2.97 9.65 12.46
CA SER A 39 4.03 10.60 12.80
C SER A 39 5.40 9.91 12.86
N GLY A 40 6.27 10.22 11.90
CA GLY A 40 7.67 9.82 11.91
C GLY A 40 8.45 10.71 10.93
N GLU A 41 9.60 11.24 11.36
CA GLU A 41 10.45 12.13 10.53
C GLU A 41 10.82 11.49 9.17
N ASP A 42 10.89 10.15 9.12
CA ASP A 42 11.21 9.38 7.91
C ASP A 42 10.01 8.62 7.32
N ALA A 43 8.78 9.00 7.66
CA ALA A 43 7.59 8.33 7.16
C ALA A 43 7.48 8.48 5.62
N ALA A 44 7.45 7.34 4.91
CA ALA A 44 7.34 7.30 3.46
C ALA A 44 6.43 6.16 3.00
N ALA A 45 5.60 6.43 1.99
CA ALA A 45 4.78 5.42 1.36
C ALA A 45 5.47 4.83 0.12
N TYR A 46 5.34 3.53 -0.06
CA TYR A 46 5.90 2.80 -1.19
C TYR A 46 4.82 1.95 -1.87
N THR A 47 4.88 1.87 -3.20
CA THR A 47 4.15 0.89 -3.98
C THR A 47 5.02 -0.35 -4.16
N ILE A 48 4.50 -1.49 -3.72
CA ILE A 48 5.11 -2.81 -3.93
C ILE A 48 4.24 -3.58 -4.90
N LYS A 49 4.81 -3.94 -6.06
CA LYS A 49 4.12 -4.82 -7.01
C LYS A 49 4.38 -6.27 -6.62
N LEU A 50 3.33 -6.96 -6.18
CA LEU A 50 3.36 -8.38 -5.88
C LEU A 50 2.96 -9.19 -7.13
N SER A 51 3.50 -10.40 -7.26
CA SER A 51 3.02 -11.34 -8.28
C SER A 51 1.67 -11.91 -7.87
N ASN A 52 0.90 -12.41 -8.84
CA ASN A 52 -0.38 -13.08 -8.55
C ASN A 52 -0.19 -14.29 -7.63
N GLU A 53 0.91 -15.04 -7.80
CA GLU A 53 1.26 -16.16 -6.92
C GLU A 53 1.43 -15.70 -5.46
N THR A 54 2.18 -14.62 -5.23
CA THR A 54 2.36 -14.07 -3.89
C THR A 54 1.04 -13.56 -3.30
N ILE A 55 0.23 -12.87 -4.10
CA ILE A 55 -1.09 -12.37 -3.65
C ILE A 55 -2.00 -13.54 -3.26
N ASN A 56 -2.05 -14.59 -4.08
CA ASN A 56 -2.87 -15.78 -3.81
C ASN A 56 -2.38 -16.50 -2.55
N LYS A 57 -1.06 -16.57 -2.33
CA LYS A 57 -0.51 -17.13 -1.10
C LYS A 57 -0.89 -16.32 0.13
N ILE A 58 -0.82 -14.97 0.08
CA ILE A 58 -1.26 -14.11 1.18
C ILE A 58 -2.74 -14.36 1.50
N ARG A 59 -3.60 -14.43 0.48
CA ARG A 59 -5.04 -14.67 0.66
C ARG A 59 -5.33 -16.01 1.33
N SER A 60 -4.55 -17.06 1.04
CA SER A 60 -4.74 -18.38 1.64
C SER A 60 -4.58 -18.42 3.17
N PHE A 61 -3.94 -17.41 3.78
CA PHE A 61 -3.86 -17.30 5.24
C PHE A 61 -5.13 -16.73 5.88
N ASN A 62 -5.94 -15.97 5.12
CA ASN A 62 -7.20 -15.41 5.64
C ASN A 62 -8.32 -16.46 5.71
N ASP A 63 -8.14 -17.60 5.04
CA ASP A 63 -9.06 -18.73 5.08
C ASP A 63 -8.80 -19.65 6.29
N ILE A 64 -7.85 -19.32 7.17
CA ILE A 64 -7.59 -20.07 8.40
C ILE A 64 -8.65 -19.64 9.44
N PRO A 65 -9.55 -20.54 9.87
CA PRO A 65 -10.46 -20.24 10.97
C PRO A 65 -9.64 -19.95 12.23
N GLN A 66 -9.90 -18.82 12.88
CA GLN A 66 -9.26 -18.36 14.13
C GLN A 66 -9.54 -19.27 15.35
N THR A 67 -9.92 -20.53 15.17
CA THR A 67 -10.37 -21.45 16.23
C THR A 67 -9.33 -22.48 16.69
N SER A 68 -8.07 -22.43 16.24
CA SER A 68 -7.04 -23.42 16.65
C SER A 68 -5.85 -22.87 17.44
N LEU A 69 -5.87 -21.61 17.86
CA LEU A 69 -4.95 -21.10 18.88
C LEU A 69 -5.62 -21.22 20.26
N SER A 70 -5.71 -22.46 20.73
CA SER A 70 -5.96 -22.83 22.14
C SER A 70 -4.67 -22.74 22.95
#